data_AF-A0A8S0QAF9-F1
#
_entry.id   AF-A0A8S0QAF9-F1
#
_cell.length_a   1.000
_cell.length_b   1.000
_cell.length_c   1.000
_cell.angle_alpha   90.00
_cell.angle_beta   90.00
_cell.angle_gamma   90.00
#
_symmetry.space_group_name_H-M   'P 1'
#
loop_
_entity.id
_entity.type
_entity.pdbx_description
1 polymer ?
#
loop_
_entity_poly.entity_id
_entity_poly.type
_entity_poly.pdbx_seq_one_letter_code
_entity_poly.pdbx_strand_id
1 'polypeptide(L)'
;MSLLKSEKNPISALNLFDSATHHPSYTHTDAILYHILHRLSLSIDSKLLLHVTRIVDLIRTQKCPFSKDTVLVVMKAYSKNSMVDKAMELFQKMREIFGCEPGVRSYNTLLNAFVVSNQLSKAELFFRNFETLGVAPNLETSGPHERKRQSPLLRGRGLRQLVLQWSEREMN
;
A
#
# COMPACT_ATOMS: atom_id res chain seq x y z
N MET A 1 16.86 -1.89 21.91
CA MET A 1 15.66 -1.96 21.03
C MET A 1 14.84 -0.67 20.99
N SER A 2 14.85 0.20 22.02
CA SER A 2 14.13 1.50 21.99
C SER A 2 14.64 2.45 20.90
N LEU A 3 15.96 2.48 20.66
CA LEU A 3 16.59 3.38 19.69
C LEU A 3 16.10 3.15 18.25
N LEU A 4 15.99 1.89 17.81
CA LEU A 4 15.52 1.57 16.45
C LEU A 4 14.10 2.07 16.21
N LYS A 5 13.21 1.98 17.22
CA LYS A 5 11.81 2.42 17.14
C LYS A 5 11.66 3.95 17.13
N SER A 6 12.68 4.69 17.55
CA SER A 6 12.64 6.16 17.61
C SER A 6 13.47 6.84 16.50
N GLU A 7 14.39 6.12 15.86
CA GLU A 7 15.34 6.68 14.89
C GLU A 7 14.62 7.28 13.67
N LYS A 8 14.80 8.58 13.40
CA LYS A 8 14.13 9.44 12.39
C LYS A 8 14.76 9.51 11.00
N ASN A 9 16.01 9.08 10.85
CA ASN A 9 16.66 8.96 9.57
C ASN A 9 16.47 7.55 8.97
N PRO A 10 16.04 7.40 7.69
CA PRO A 10 15.78 6.10 7.08
C PRO A 10 17.05 5.26 6.89
N ILE A 11 18.19 5.88 6.59
CA ILE A 11 19.48 5.20 6.42
C ILE A 11 19.99 4.73 7.79
N SER A 12 19.94 5.61 8.81
CA SER A 12 20.32 5.22 10.17
C SER A 12 19.45 4.09 10.71
N ALA A 13 18.13 4.16 10.49
CA ALA A 13 17.21 3.09 10.88
C ALA A 13 17.53 1.77 10.17
N LEU A 14 17.90 1.81 8.88
CA LEU A 14 18.31 0.65 8.11
C LEU A 14 19.61 0.03 8.65
N ASN A 15 20.63 0.85 8.94
CA ASN A 15 21.89 0.37 9.49
C ASN A 15 21.70 -0.26 10.88
N LEU A 16 20.84 0.33 11.71
CA LEU A 16 20.48 -0.23 13.02
C LEU A 16 19.70 -1.55 12.87
N PHE A 17 18.79 -1.64 11.90
CA PHE A 17 18.05 -2.87 11.60
C PHE A 17 19.02 -3.97 11.14
N ASP A 18 19.90 -3.69 10.17
CA ASP A 18 20.86 -4.66 9.66
C ASP A 18 21.81 -5.13 10.78
N SER A 19 22.30 -4.22 11.63
CA SER A 19 23.11 -4.58 12.79
C SER A 19 22.35 -5.48 13.77
N ALA A 20 21.07 -5.18 14.03
CA ALA A 20 20.25 -5.98 14.94
C ALA A 20 20.00 -7.40 14.40
N THR A 21 19.80 -7.55 13.07
CA THR A 21 19.57 -8.87 12.45
C THR A 21 20.75 -9.83 12.55
N HIS A 22 21.98 -9.33 12.76
CA HIS A 22 23.15 -10.19 12.98
C HIS A 22 23.21 -10.74 14.42
N HIS A 23 22.38 -10.23 15.34
CA HIS A 23 22.42 -10.67 16.73
C HIS A 23 21.60 -11.97 16.93
N PRO A 24 22.16 -13.05 17.50
CA PRO A 24 21.50 -14.36 17.57
C PRO A 24 20.18 -14.38 18.36
N SER A 25 20.02 -13.48 19.33
CA SER A 25 18.78 -13.36 20.12
C SER A 25 17.76 -12.38 19.52
N TYR A 26 18.08 -11.75 18.39
CA TYR A 26 17.18 -10.81 17.74
C TYR A 26 16.05 -11.57 17.04
N THR A 27 14.83 -11.10 17.29
CA THR A 27 13.64 -11.58 16.60
C THR A 27 12.91 -10.39 15.99
N HIS A 28 12.41 -10.57 14.78
CA HIS A 28 11.61 -9.55 14.12
C HIS A 28 10.29 -9.38 14.87
N THR A 29 9.96 -8.14 15.22
CA THR A 29 8.66 -7.79 15.79
C THR A 29 7.91 -6.89 14.82
N ASP A 30 6.59 -7.03 14.71
CA ASP A 30 5.78 -6.22 13.79
C ASP A 30 6.01 -4.71 13.99
N ALA A 31 6.17 -4.25 15.24
CA ALA A 31 6.48 -2.84 15.52
C ALA A 31 7.80 -2.36 14.89
N ILE A 32 8.84 -3.19 14.89
CA ILE A 32 10.12 -2.85 14.26
C ILE A 32 10.00 -2.92 12.74
N LEU A 33 9.31 -3.94 12.21
CA LEU A 33 9.08 -4.12 10.78
C LEU A 33 8.26 -2.96 10.21
N TYR A 34 7.16 -2.60 10.86
CA TYR A 34 6.36 -1.43 10.56
C TYR A 34 7.25 -0.17 10.53
N HIS A 35 8.03 0.06 11.59
CA HIS A 35 8.87 1.26 11.68
C HIS A 35 9.88 1.33 10.54
N ILE A 36 10.66 0.27 10.28
CA ILE A 36 11.67 0.31 9.21
C ILE A 36 11.02 0.45 7.83
N LEU A 37 9.96 -0.31 7.54
CA LEU A 37 9.27 -0.26 6.26
C LEU A 37 8.60 1.08 6.02
N HIS A 38 7.93 1.63 7.04
CA HIS A 38 7.33 2.97 6.99
C HIS A 38 8.40 4.02 6.69
N ARG A 39 9.56 3.92 7.33
CA ARG A 39 10.61 4.92 7.19
C ARG A 39 11.34 4.88 5.87
N LEU A 40 11.56 3.68 5.34
CA LEU A 40 12.03 3.53 3.98
C LEU A 40 10.97 3.99 2.96
N SER A 41 9.68 3.74 3.21
CA SER A 41 8.58 4.15 2.30
C SER A 41 8.36 5.66 2.21
N LEU A 42 8.76 6.42 3.24
CA LEU A 42 8.72 7.88 3.26
C LEU A 42 9.92 8.52 2.58
N SER A 43 10.96 7.74 2.27
CA SER A 43 12.14 8.27 1.59
C SER A 43 11.84 8.56 0.11
N ILE A 44 12.39 9.66 -0.38
CA ILE A 44 12.37 10.02 -1.80
C ILE A 44 13.43 9.21 -2.59
N ASP A 45 14.42 8.66 -1.89
CA ASP A 45 15.49 7.88 -2.51
C ASP A 45 14.99 6.52 -2.99
N SER A 46 14.94 6.34 -4.32
CA SER A 46 14.53 5.10 -4.97
C SER A 46 15.44 3.92 -4.63
N LYS A 47 16.70 4.15 -4.23
CA LYS A 47 17.61 3.09 -3.76
C LYS A 47 17.11 2.49 -2.45
N LEU A 48 16.47 3.28 -1.58
CA LEU A 48 15.89 2.80 -0.33
C LEU A 48 14.66 1.91 -0.55
N LEU A 49 13.98 2.02 -1.70
CA LEU A 49 12.90 1.12 -2.09
C LEU A 49 13.38 -0.32 -2.35
N LEU A 50 14.63 -0.49 -2.82
CA LEU A 50 15.23 -1.82 -2.97
C LEU A 50 15.32 -2.53 -1.61
N HIS A 51 15.60 -1.78 -0.54
CA HIS A 51 15.62 -2.30 0.82
C HIS A 51 14.22 -2.66 1.33
N VAL A 52 13.16 -1.92 0.94
CA VAL A 52 11.77 -2.32 1.22
C VAL A 52 11.48 -3.70 0.64
N THR A 53 11.84 -3.91 -0.64
CA THR A 53 11.64 -5.23 -1.29
C THR A 53 12.43 -6.32 -0.56
N ARG A 54 13.74 -6.09 -0.32
CA ARG A 54 14.62 -7.03 0.40
C ARG A 54 14.03 -7.45 1.75
N ILE A 55 13.53 -6.47 2.51
CA ILE A 55 12.96 -6.72 3.84
C ILE A 55 11.66 -7.50 3.73
N VAL A 56 10.78 -7.18 2.77
CA VAL A 56 9.54 -7.95 2.53
C VAL A 56 9.85 -9.42 2.21
N ASP A 57 10.83 -9.68 1.35
CA ASP A 57 11.23 -11.05 0.99
C ASP A 57 11.85 -11.81 2.18
N LEU A 58 12.71 -11.14 2.95
CA LEU A 58 13.28 -11.68 4.19
C LEU A 58 12.19 -12.12 5.16
N ILE A 59 11.20 -11.27 5.40
CA ILE A 59 10.16 -11.58 6.37
C ILE A 59 9.21 -12.67 5.84
N ARG A 60 8.94 -12.70 4.53
CA ARG A 60 8.14 -13.78 3.90
C ARG A 60 8.81 -15.14 4.05
N THR A 61 10.12 -15.22 3.83
CA THR A 61 10.87 -16.47 4.00
C THR A 61 10.91 -16.94 5.45
N GLN A 62 10.97 -16.01 6.41
CA GLN A 62 10.96 -16.30 7.84
C GLN A 62 9.54 -16.46 8.44
N LYS A 63 8.48 -16.31 7.63
CA LYS A 63 7.07 -16.42 8.04
C LYS A 63 6.71 -15.55 9.26
N CYS A 64 7.31 -14.35 9.40
CA CYS A 64 6.94 -13.49 10.52
C CYS A 64 5.56 -12.86 10.28
N PRO A 65 4.74 -12.71 11.34
CA PRO A 65 3.44 -12.06 11.23
C PRO A 65 3.60 -10.57 10.94
N PHE A 66 2.74 -10.05 10.05
CA PHE A 66 2.60 -8.61 9.81
C PHE A 66 1.21 -8.14 10.21
N SER A 67 1.12 -6.90 10.67
CA SER A 67 -0.15 -6.21 10.77
C SER A 67 -0.63 -5.73 9.39
N LYS A 68 -1.95 -5.54 9.29
CA LYS A 68 -2.60 -4.93 8.12
C LYS A 68 -2.02 -3.56 7.78
N ASP A 69 -1.60 -2.80 8.79
CA ASP A 69 -1.00 -1.48 8.61
C ASP A 69 0.39 -1.58 7.97
N THR A 70 1.22 -2.54 8.38
CA THR A 70 2.53 -2.78 7.75
C THR A 70 2.38 -3.14 6.27
N VAL A 71 1.40 -4.01 5.93
CA VAL A 71 1.11 -4.38 4.54
C VAL A 71 0.69 -3.15 3.74
N LEU A 72 -0.21 -2.33 4.27
CA LEU A 72 -0.68 -1.11 3.61
C LEU A 72 0.45 -0.11 3.36
N VAL A 73 1.38 0.05 4.30
CA VAL A 73 2.57 0.90 4.14
C VAL A 73 3.41 0.46 2.94
N VAL A 74 3.68 -0.85 2.83
CA VAL A 74 4.46 -1.41 1.72
C VAL A 74 3.72 -1.26 0.39
N MET A 75 2.41 -1.53 0.36
CA MET A 75 1.59 -1.31 -0.86
C MET A 75 1.66 0.14 -1.34
N LYS A 76 1.57 1.11 -0.41
CA LYS A 76 1.70 2.54 -0.75
C LYS A 76 3.09 2.87 -1.29
N ALA A 77 4.14 2.28 -0.71
CA ALA A 77 5.50 2.43 -1.20
C ALA A 77 5.64 1.97 -2.65
N TYR A 78 5.13 0.78 -2.98
CA TYR A 78 5.15 0.26 -4.35
C TYR A 78 4.28 1.08 -5.31
N SER A 79 3.10 1.51 -4.87
CA SER A 79 2.18 2.35 -5.63
C SER A 79 2.83 3.66 -6.07
N LYS A 80 3.46 4.38 -5.13
CA LYS A 80 4.16 5.66 -5.40
C LYS A 80 5.35 5.54 -6.36
N ASN A 81 5.92 4.35 -6.46
CA ASN A 81 7.09 4.07 -7.29
C ASN A 81 6.73 3.30 -8.57
N SER A 82 5.45 3.32 -8.98
CA SER A 82 4.93 2.66 -10.18
C SER A 82 5.21 1.15 -10.24
N MET A 83 5.41 0.50 -9.09
CA MET A 83 5.67 -0.94 -8.99
C MET A 83 4.36 -1.71 -8.82
N VAL A 84 3.46 -1.58 -9.80
CA VAL A 84 2.09 -2.12 -9.74
C VAL A 84 2.07 -3.62 -9.53
N ASP A 85 2.98 -4.36 -10.18
CA ASP A 85 3.00 -5.82 -10.08
C ASP A 85 3.29 -6.27 -8.63
N LYS A 86 4.20 -5.59 -7.94
CA LYS A 86 4.49 -5.86 -6.52
C LYS A 86 3.34 -5.45 -5.61
N ALA A 87 2.69 -4.31 -5.89
CA ALA A 87 1.53 -3.87 -5.13
C ALA A 87 0.35 -4.85 -5.28
N MET A 88 0.12 -5.35 -6.50
CA MET A 88 -0.90 -6.36 -6.80
C MET A 88 -0.58 -7.70 -6.14
N GLU A 89 0.67 -8.14 -6.20
CA GLU A 89 1.08 -9.40 -5.55
C GLU A 89 0.82 -9.35 -4.05
N LEU A 90 1.18 -8.25 -3.39
CA LEU A 90 0.95 -8.08 -1.95
C LEU A 90 -0.55 -8.04 -1.63
N PHE A 91 -1.35 -7.36 -2.47
CA PHE A 91 -2.80 -7.28 -2.34
C PHE A 91 -3.46 -8.67 -2.41
N GLN A 92 -3.10 -9.48 -3.40
CA GLN A 92 -3.66 -10.83 -3.57
C GLN A 92 -3.26 -11.76 -2.43
N LYS A 93 -2.04 -11.59 -1.91
CA LYS A 93 -1.51 -12.42 -0.84
C LYS A 93 -1.88 -11.94 0.57
N MET A 94 -2.65 -10.85 0.71
CA MET A 94 -3.10 -10.31 2.00
C MET A 94 -3.75 -11.39 2.89
N ARG A 95 -4.62 -12.20 2.29
CA ARG A 95 -5.34 -13.27 3.00
C ARG A 95 -4.45 -14.46 3.32
N GLU A 96 -3.72 -14.96 2.34
CA GLU A 96 -2.94 -16.19 2.45
C GLU A 96 -1.71 -16.05 3.36
N ILE A 97 -0.99 -14.93 3.24
CA ILE A 97 0.29 -14.73 3.94
C ILE A 97 0.08 -14.02 5.27
N PHE A 98 -0.92 -13.13 5.36
CA PHE A 98 -1.06 -12.23 6.51
C PHE A 98 -2.37 -12.45 7.28
N GLY A 99 -3.21 -13.39 6.85
CA GLY A 99 -4.48 -13.69 7.51
C GLY A 99 -5.45 -12.52 7.56
N CYS A 100 -5.28 -11.52 6.67
CA CYS A 100 -6.07 -10.29 6.68
C CYS A 100 -6.76 -10.06 5.32
N GLU A 101 -8.03 -9.68 5.36
CA GLU A 101 -8.78 -9.37 4.14
C GLU A 101 -8.38 -7.99 3.59
N PRO A 102 -8.21 -7.85 2.27
CA PRO A 102 -8.09 -6.55 1.65
C PRO A 102 -9.28 -5.65 2.00
N GLY A 103 -8.97 -4.49 2.58
CA GLY A 103 -9.98 -3.47 2.87
C GLY A 103 -9.94 -2.36 1.85
N VAL A 104 -10.89 -1.42 1.94
CA VAL A 104 -10.99 -0.26 1.04
C VAL A 104 -9.67 0.48 0.84
N ARG A 105 -8.89 0.70 1.91
CA ARG A 105 -7.58 1.37 1.81
C ARG A 105 -6.62 0.61 0.89
N SER A 106 -6.64 -0.71 0.90
CA SER A 106 -5.81 -1.56 0.03
C SER A 106 -6.27 -1.45 -1.42
N TYR A 107 -7.57 -1.47 -1.68
CA TYR A 107 -8.15 -1.27 -3.02
C TYR A 107 -7.80 0.11 -3.60
N ASN A 108 -8.01 1.18 -2.83
CA ASN A 108 -7.68 2.54 -3.26
C ASN A 108 -6.18 2.67 -3.57
N THR A 109 -5.32 2.04 -2.77
CA THR A 109 -3.87 2.05 -3.00
C THR A 109 -3.49 1.38 -4.32
N LEU A 110 -4.18 0.28 -4.68
CA LEU A 110 -3.94 -0.45 -5.91
C LEU A 110 -4.52 0.26 -7.14
N LEU A 111 -5.71 0.87 -7.02
CA LEU A 111 -6.26 1.77 -8.03
C LEU A 111 -5.28 2.91 -8.34
N ASN A 112 -4.79 3.59 -7.30
CA ASN A 112 -3.78 4.64 -7.46
C ASN A 112 -2.51 4.12 -8.15
N ALA A 113 -2.06 2.91 -7.82
CA ALA A 113 -0.88 2.32 -8.46
C ALA A 113 -1.07 2.18 -9.98
N PHE A 114 -2.25 1.71 -10.41
CA PHE A 114 -2.59 1.61 -11.83
C PHE A 114 -2.60 2.98 -12.52
N VAL A 115 -3.13 4.02 -11.85
CA VAL A 115 -3.19 5.39 -12.39
C VAL A 115 -1.80 5.98 -12.56
N VAL A 116 -1.00 5.95 -11.49
CA VAL A 116 0.38 6.47 -11.49
C VAL A 116 1.24 5.76 -12.53
N SER A 117 0.93 4.50 -12.83
CA SER A 117 1.63 3.71 -13.86
C SER A 117 1.00 3.77 -15.25
N ASN A 118 0.01 4.67 -15.45
CA ASN A 118 -0.72 4.84 -16.71
C ASN A 118 -1.41 3.55 -17.24
N GLN A 119 -1.74 2.61 -16.37
CA GLN A 119 -2.43 1.35 -16.69
C GLN A 119 -3.96 1.50 -16.53
N LEU A 120 -4.54 2.51 -17.19
CA LEU A 120 -5.92 2.93 -16.98
C LEU A 120 -6.97 1.85 -17.28
N SER A 121 -6.74 1.03 -18.31
CA SER A 121 -7.65 -0.09 -18.64
C SER A 121 -7.70 -1.13 -17.51
N LYS A 122 -6.58 -1.38 -16.83
CA LYS A 122 -6.54 -2.26 -15.66
C LYS A 122 -7.19 -1.60 -14.45
N ALA A 123 -7.01 -0.29 -14.26
CA ALA A 123 -7.71 0.45 -13.21
C ALA A 123 -9.23 0.35 -13.37
N GLU A 124 -9.74 0.50 -14.59
CA GLU A 124 -11.18 0.38 -14.89
C GLU A 124 -11.71 -1.02 -14.63
N LEU A 125 -11.03 -2.07 -15.12
CA LEU A 125 -11.43 -3.46 -14.85
C LEU A 125 -11.42 -3.75 -13.35
N PHE A 126 -10.40 -3.29 -12.64
CA PHE A 126 -10.28 -3.48 -11.20
C PHE A 126 -11.38 -2.74 -10.43
N PHE A 127 -11.72 -1.51 -10.83
CA PHE A 127 -12.81 -0.74 -10.24
C PHE A 127 -14.17 -1.42 -10.41
N ARG A 128 -14.47 -1.93 -11.61
CA ARG A 128 -15.72 -2.67 -11.87
C ARG A 128 -15.83 -3.94 -11.03
N ASN A 129 -14.74 -4.70 -10.90
CA ASN A 129 -14.69 -5.87 -10.03
C ASN A 129 -14.87 -5.53 -8.55
N PHE A 130 -14.48 -4.33 -8.13
CA PHE A 130 -14.66 -3.86 -6.76
C PHE A 130 -16.13 -3.52 -6.48
N GLU A 131 -16.81 -2.85 -7.41
CA GLU A 131 -18.25 -2.56 -7.29
C GLU A 131 -19.11 -3.83 -7.22
N THR A 132 -18.75 -4.88 -7.97
CA THR A 132 -19.48 -6.16 -7.95
C THR A 132 -19.27 -6.94 -6.64
N LEU A 133 -18.17 -6.70 -5.92
CA LEU A 133 -17.92 -7.29 -4.60
C LEU A 133 -18.69 -6.59 -3.46
N GLY A 134 -19.47 -5.53 -3.77
CA GLY A 134 -20.27 -4.79 -2.78
C GLY A 134 -19.43 -3.98 -1.78
N VAL A 135 -18.11 -3.93 -1.97
CA VAL A 135 -17.21 -3.10 -1.20
C VAL A 135 -17.13 -1.76 -1.93
N ALA A 136 -17.91 -0.78 -1.49
CA ALA A 136 -17.82 0.56 -2.05
C ALA A 136 -16.46 1.18 -1.68
N PRO A 137 -15.81 1.93 -2.58
CA PRO A 137 -14.74 2.83 -2.17
C PRO A 137 -15.31 3.72 -1.07
N ASN A 138 -14.63 3.82 0.07
CA ASN A 138 -15.09 4.62 1.20
C ASN A 138 -15.25 6.07 0.74
N LEU A 139 -16.49 6.44 0.42
CA LEU A 139 -17.01 7.80 0.57
C LEU A 139 -17.13 8.05 2.07
N GLU A 140 -16.04 8.41 2.74
CA GLU A 140 -16.17 8.99 4.09
C GLU A 140 -16.46 10.50 4.06
N THR A 141 -16.61 11.12 2.88
CA THR A 141 -16.83 12.58 2.82
C THR A 141 -18.02 13.04 1.99
N SER A 142 -18.62 12.21 1.11
CA SER A 142 -19.85 12.65 0.43
C SER A 142 -21.10 12.03 1.01
N GLY A 143 -21.87 12.90 1.65
CA GLY A 143 -23.16 12.58 2.27
C GLY A 143 -24.16 11.94 1.29
N PRO A 144 -25.29 11.45 1.82
CA PRO A 144 -26.27 10.61 1.12
C PRO A 144 -26.82 11.19 -0.20
N HIS A 145 -26.65 12.49 -0.45
CA HIS A 145 -27.09 13.16 -1.67
C HIS A 145 -26.24 12.89 -2.93
N GLU A 146 -24.98 12.48 -2.81
CA GLU A 146 -24.13 12.20 -4.00
C GLU A 146 -24.30 10.78 -4.56
N ARG A 147 -24.72 9.82 -3.72
CA ARG A 147 -24.92 8.41 -4.11
C ARG A 147 -25.95 8.26 -5.24
N LYS A 148 -26.97 9.13 -5.29
CA LYS A 148 -28.00 9.11 -6.35
C LYS A 148 -27.65 9.97 -7.57
N ARG A 149 -26.64 10.85 -7.50
CA ARG A 149 -26.21 11.70 -8.62
C ARG A 149 -25.13 11.05 -9.48
N GLN A 150 -24.34 10.12 -8.94
CA GLN A 150 -23.30 9.44 -9.71
C GLN A 150 -23.89 8.40 -10.68
N SER A 151 -24.99 7.72 -10.38
CA SER A 151 -25.54 6.66 -11.24
C SER A 151 -25.90 7.07 -12.69
N PRO A 152 -26.30 8.32 -13.00
CA PRO A 152 -26.42 8.78 -14.39
C PRO A 152 -25.16 9.49 -14.91
N LEU A 153 -24.35 10.12 -14.04
CA LEU A 153 -23.09 10.78 -14.43
C LEU A 153 -21.97 9.79 -14.82
N LEU A 154 -22.03 8.57 -14.27
CA LEU A 154 -21.13 7.43 -14.55
C LEU A 154 -21.28 6.87 -15.97
N ARG A 155 -22.41 7.13 -16.66
CA ARG A 155 -22.62 6.70 -18.05
C ARG A 155 -22.10 7.68 -19.10
N GLY A 156 -21.86 8.94 -18.73
CA GLY A 156 -21.55 10.02 -19.68
C GLY A 156 -20.15 10.62 -19.57
N ARG A 157 -19.47 10.51 -18.42
CA ARG A 157 -18.08 10.96 -18.26
C ARG A 157 -17.17 9.75 -18.32
N GLY A 158 -16.22 9.72 -19.27
CA GLY A 158 -15.28 8.61 -19.40
C GLY A 158 -14.58 8.34 -18.06
N LEU A 159 -14.58 7.09 -17.60
CA LEU A 159 -13.98 6.64 -16.34
C LEU A 159 -12.56 7.17 -16.13
N ARG A 160 -11.82 7.41 -17.22
CA ARG A 160 -10.51 8.09 -17.25
C ARG A 160 -10.50 9.43 -16.53
N GLN A 161 -11.51 10.27 -16.70
CA GLN A 161 -11.60 11.59 -16.08
C GLN A 161 -12.01 11.52 -14.61
N LEU A 162 -12.82 10.51 -14.25
CA LEU A 162 -13.21 10.23 -12.87
C LEU A 162 -12.04 9.68 -12.06
N VAL A 163 -11.27 8.76 -12.63
CA VAL A 163 -10.09 8.18 -12.00
C VAL A 163 -8.99 9.23 -11.80
N LEU A 164 -8.82 10.17 -12.76
CA LEU A 164 -7.92 11.32 -12.62
C LEU A 164 -8.43 12.33 -11.56
N GLN A 165 -9.73 12.67 -11.57
CA GLN A 165 -10.32 13.53 -10.53
C GLN A 165 -10.28 12.88 -9.13
N TRP A 166 -10.37 11.56 -9.05
CA TRP A 166 -10.18 10.78 -7.82
C TRP A 166 -8.73 10.86 -7.33
N SER A 167 -7.75 10.71 -8.24
CA SER A 167 -6.32 10.81 -7.92
C SER A 167 -5.93 12.21 -7.45
N GLU A 168 -6.50 13.27 -8.03
CA GLU A 168 -6.21 14.66 -7.65
C GLU A 168 -6.83 15.07 -6.31
N ARG A 169 -7.99 14.50 -5.93
CA ARG A 169 -8.71 14.87 -4.69
C ARG A 169 -8.19 14.19 -3.43
N GLU A 170 -7.61 12.98 -3.54
CA GLU A 170 -7.16 12.18 -2.38
C GLU A 170 -5.64 12.27 -2.14
N MET A 171 -4.91 13.03 -2.97
CA MET A 171 -3.48 13.29 -2.82
C MET A 171 -3.16 14.58 -2.03
N ASN A 172 -4.17 15.27 -1.48
CA ASN A 172 -4.01 16.48 -0.68
C ASN A 172 -4.59 16.31 0.73
#